data_AF-A0A9D2UDM6-F1
#
_entry.id   AF-A0A9D2UDM6-F1
#
_cell.length_a   1.000
_cell.length_b   1.000
_cell.length_c   1.000
_cell.angle_alpha   90.00
_cell.angle_beta   90.00
_cell.angle_gamma   90.00
#
_symmetry.space_group_name_H-M   'P 1'
#
loop_
_entity.id
_entity.type
_entity.pdbx_description
1 polymer ?
#
loop_
_entity_poly.entity_id
_entity_poly.type
_entity_poly.pdbx_seq_one_letter_code
_entity_poly.pdbx_strand_id
1 'polypeptide(L)'
;MSEHKPTRYIHHEEPLEDTPEALNLDGFDDEAYPDERRAPAVAQNVGFAGAVRLFYRHYWNAKGQASASEFWWALLYLAAGTVLYFGATIWLNYLTLPENASSLLRTVFMLLVITNPLWIVVNIGPAVSLIRRRRNMATGKADF
;
A
#
# COMPACT_ATOMS: atom_id res chain seq x y z
N MET A 1 3.02 -54.25 41.31
CA MET A 1 3.97 -53.15 41.52
C MET A 1 4.09 -52.41 40.20
N SER A 2 3.53 -51.20 40.09
CA SER A 2 3.62 -50.36 38.89
C SER A 2 4.77 -49.37 39.03
N GLU A 3 5.70 -49.40 38.09
CA GLU A 3 6.80 -48.43 37.97
C GLU A 3 6.22 -47.03 37.75
N HIS A 4 6.45 -46.12 38.70
CA HIS A 4 6.16 -44.70 38.54
C HIS A 4 7.34 -44.05 37.78
N LYS A 5 7.16 -43.76 36.49
CA LYS A 5 8.12 -42.91 35.77
C LYS A 5 7.98 -41.48 36.29
N PRO A 6 9.06 -40.80 36.71
CA PRO A 6 8.98 -39.42 37.12
C PRO A 6 8.66 -38.57 35.89
N THR A 7 7.51 -37.89 35.91
CA THR A 7 7.19 -36.83 34.97
C THR A 7 8.22 -35.73 35.15
N ARG A 8 9.12 -35.57 34.18
CA ARG A 8 10.09 -34.47 34.17
C ARG A 8 9.29 -33.18 33.92
N TYR A 9 8.96 -32.45 34.97
CA TYR A 9 8.44 -31.10 34.85
C TYR A 9 9.55 -30.25 34.23
N ILE A 10 9.40 -29.93 32.94
CA ILE A 10 10.21 -28.91 32.29
C ILE A 10 9.68 -27.59 32.85
N HIS A 11 10.41 -27.00 33.80
CA HIS A 11 10.21 -25.59 34.12
C HIS A 11 10.62 -24.80 32.88
N HIS A 12 9.63 -24.27 32.15
CA HIS A 12 9.89 -23.12 31.29
C HIS A 12 10.09 -21.94 32.23
N GLU A 13 11.34 -21.57 32.45
CA GLU A 13 11.66 -20.28 33.02
C GLU A 13 11.18 -19.23 32.02
N GLU A 14 10.31 -18.31 32.46
CA GLU A 14 9.94 -17.17 31.65
C GLU A 14 11.23 -16.39 31.34
N PRO A 15 11.50 -16.07 30.07
CA PRO A 15 12.74 -15.41 29.69
C PRO A 15 12.80 -14.04 30.34
N LEU A 16 13.79 -13.85 31.21
CA LEU A 16 14.14 -12.52 31.74
C LEU A 16 14.66 -11.65 30.59
N GLU A 17 14.38 -10.35 30.68
CA GLU A 17 14.69 -9.30 29.69
C GLU A 17 16.13 -9.32 29.17
N ASP A 18 17.08 -9.88 29.93
CA ASP A 18 18.51 -9.93 29.59
C ASP A 18 18.95 -11.18 28.80
N THR A 19 18.02 -12.06 28.39
CA THR A 19 18.36 -13.26 27.60
C THR A 19 18.29 -12.99 26.09
N PRO A 20 19.19 -13.56 25.27
CA PRO A 20 19.11 -13.43 23.80
C PRO A 20 17.81 -14.02 23.20
N GLU A 21 17.06 -14.80 23.97
CA GLU A 21 15.74 -15.31 23.63
C GLU A 21 14.63 -14.25 23.81
N ALA A 22 14.82 -13.26 24.69
CA ALA A 22 13.92 -12.11 24.84
C ALA A 22 13.90 -11.22 23.58
N LEU A 23 15.02 -11.13 22.85
CA LEU A 23 15.10 -10.45 21.55
C LEU A 23 14.28 -11.13 20.44
N ASN A 24 13.95 -12.41 20.58
CA ASN A 24 13.05 -13.12 19.66
C ASN A 24 11.57 -13.04 20.10
N LEU A 25 11.31 -12.70 21.36
CA LEU A 25 9.98 -12.44 21.90
C LEU A 25 9.52 -11.01 21.67
N ASP A 26 10.46 -10.08 21.56
CA ASP A 26 10.25 -8.70 21.09
C ASP A 26 10.06 -8.67 19.55
N GLY A 27 9.39 -9.69 19.01
CA GLY A 27 8.68 -9.53 17.77
C GLY A 27 7.58 -8.54 18.06
N PHE A 28 7.82 -7.26 17.72
CA PHE A 28 6.84 -6.16 17.72
C PHE A 28 5.43 -6.74 17.79
N ASP A 29 4.85 -6.74 18.99
CA ASP A 29 3.54 -7.33 19.21
C ASP A 29 2.54 -6.43 18.50
N ASP A 30 2.35 -6.69 17.21
CA ASP A 30 1.47 -5.97 16.29
C ASP A 30 0.01 -6.01 16.79
N GLU A 31 -0.29 -6.80 17.83
CA GLU A 31 -1.59 -6.88 18.52
C GLU A 31 -1.76 -5.81 19.61
N ALA A 32 -0.68 -5.27 20.20
CA ALA A 32 -0.77 -4.28 21.30
C ALA A 32 -1.25 -2.90 20.83
N TYR A 33 -1.07 -2.59 19.54
CA TYR A 33 -1.65 -1.43 18.87
C TYR A 33 -2.38 -1.90 17.62
N PRO A 34 -3.72 -2.10 17.65
CA PRO A 34 -4.47 -2.38 16.45
C PRO A 34 -4.27 -1.20 15.49
N ASP A 35 -3.37 -1.36 14.53
CA ASP A 35 -3.09 -0.34 13.54
C ASP A 35 -4.38 -0.20 12.72
N GLU A 36 -5.17 0.85 12.99
CA GLU A 36 -6.42 1.12 12.26
C GLU A 36 -6.20 1.17 10.74
N ARG A 37 -4.95 1.37 10.29
CA ARG A 37 -4.51 1.31 8.89
C ARG A 37 -4.55 -0.11 8.31
N ARG A 38 -4.46 -1.14 9.15
CA ARG A 38 -4.50 -2.58 8.81
C ARG A 38 -5.90 -3.19 8.99
N ALA A 39 -6.86 -2.47 9.56
CA ALA A 39 -8.24 -2.92 9.65
C ALA A 39 -8.79 -3.24 8.24
N PRO A 40 -9.60 -4.31 8.08
CA PRO A 40 -10.14 -4.68 6.77
C PRO A 40 -10.96 -3.52 6.21
N ALA A 41 -10.68 -3.12 4.97
CA ALA A 41 -11.40 -2.03 4.33
C ALA A 41 -12.88 -2.43 4.12
N VAL A 42 -13.79 -1.53 4.46
CA VAL A 42 -15.23 -1.71 4.25
C VAL A 42 -15.61 -1.05 2.94
N ALA A 43 -16.40 -1.75 2.11
CA ALA A 43 -16.89 -1.21 0.85
C ALA A 43 -17.76 0.02 1.09
N GLN A 44 -17.31 1.19 0.60
CA GLN A 44 -18.01 2.46 0.74
C GLN A 44 -18.40 3.01 -0.63
N ASN A 45 -19.65 3.45 -0.78
CA ASN A 45 -20.05 4.19 -1.97
C ASN A 45 -19.60 5.64 -1.85
N VAL A 46 -18.72 6.06 -2.75
CA VAL A 46 -18.04 7.36 -2.68
C VAL A 46 -18.01 8.05 -4.05
N GLY A 47 -17.94 9.38 -4.03
CA GLY A 47 -17.60 10.17 -5.20
C GLY A 47 -16.09 10.19 -5.47
N PHE A 48 -15.68 10.86 -6.55
CA PHE A 48 -14.28 10.89 -7.02
C PHE A 48 -13.27 11.25 -5.92
N ALA A 49 -13.45 12.37 -5.22
CA ALA A 49 -12.53 12.80 -4.17
C ALA A 49 -12.43 11.79 -3.00
N GLY A 50 -13.57 11.17 -2.65
CA GLY A 50 -13.60 10.12 -1.63
C GLY A 50 -12.83 8.88 -2.08
N ALA A 51 -12.98 8.47 -3.34
CA ALA A 51 -12.25 7.34 -3.91
C ALA A 51 -10.74 7.58 -3.95
N VAL A 52 -10.29 8.78 -4.35
CA VAL A 52 -8.85 9.14 -4.33
C VAL A 52 -8.30 9.12 -2.91
N ARG A 53 -9.07 9.65 -1.94
CA ARG A 53 -8.69 9.58 -0.52
C ARG A 53 -8.58 8.13 -0.03
N LEU A 54 -9.54 7.27 -0.38
CA LEU A 54 -9.50 5.84 -0.01
C LEU A 54 -8.37 5.09 -0.71
N PHE A 55 -8.07 5.44 -1.96
CA PHE A 55 -6.96 4.87 -2.74
C PHE A 55 -5.63 5.02 -2.00
N TYR A 56 -5.33 6.23 -1.52
CA TYR A 56 -4.12 6.48 -0.73
C TYR A 56 -4.24 6.07 0.74
N ARG A 57 -5.44 6.04 1.32
CA ARG A 57 -5.63 5.54 2.70
C ARG A 57 -5.29 4.05 2.82
N HIS A 58 -5.61 3.26 1.80
CA HIS A 58 -5.36 1.82 1.77
C HIS A 58 -4.14 1.44 0.92
N TYR A 59 -3.13 2.32 0.89
CA TYR A 59 -1.91 2.25 0.08
C TYR A 59 -1.26 0.87 0.06
N TRP A 60 -1.23 0.17 1.19
CA TRP A 60 -0.71 -1.20 1.35
C TRP A 60 -1.69 -2.17 2.01
N ASN A 61 -2.95 -1.77 2.18
CA ASN A 61 -3.95 -2.57 2.87
C ASN A 61 -4.87 -3.28 1.87
N ALA A 62 -4.51 -4.52 1.52
CA ALA A 62 -5.29 -5.36 0.62
C ALA A 62 -6.43 -6.13 1.34
N LYS A 63 -6.59 -5.99 2.66
CA LYS A 63 -7.63 -6.67 3.44
C LYS A 63 -8.99 -6.01 3.23
N GLY A 64 -10.05 -6.81 3.28
CA GLY A 64 -11.43 -6.34 3.11
C GLY A 64 -11.86 -6.17 1.65
N GLN A 65 -12.81 -5.26 1.41
CA GLN A 65 -13.55 -5.12 0.16
C GLN A 65 -13.55 -3.67 -0.34
N ALA A 66 -13.57 -3.50 -1.66
CA ALA A 66 -13.72 -2.21 -2.32
C ALA A 66 -15.05 -2.16 -3.07
N SER A 67 -15.80 -1.07 -2.92
CA SER A 67 -17.06 -0.89 -3.64
C SER A 67 -16.82 -0.70 -5.15
N ALA A 68 -17.85 -0.90 -5.97
CA ALA A 68 -17.73 -0.66 -7.40
C ALA A 68 -17.44 0.82 -7.71
N SER A 69 -18.03 1.75 -6.95
CA SER A 69 -17.81 3.19 -7.16
C SER A 69 -16.40 3.62 -6.75
N GLU A 70 -15.89 3.16 -5.61
CA GLU A 70 -14.49 3.36 -5.18
C GLU A 70 -13.53 2.86 -6.27
N PHE A 71 -13.76 1.65 -6.78
CA PHE A 71 -12.92 1.03 -7.79
C PHE A 71 -12.87 1.83 -9.09
N TRP A 72 -14.03 2.18 -9.65
CA TRP A 72 -14.09 2.89 -10.94
C TRP A 72 -13.55 4.32 -10.84
N TRP A 73 -13.83 5.04 -9.75
CA TRP A 73 -13.29 6.38 -9.57
C TRP A 73 -11.78 6.38 -9.35
N ALA A 74 -11.25 5.43 -8.58
CA ALA A 74 -9.81 5.28 -8.40
C ALA A 74 -9.10 4.84 -9.70
N LEU A 75 -9.74 3.97 -10.50
CA LEU A 75 -9.23 3.59 -11.81
C LEU A 75 -9.23 4.77 -12.79
N LEU A 76 -10.30 5.57 -12.78
CA LEU A 76 -10.37 6.80 -13.58
C LEU A 76 -9.29 7.79 -13.17
N TYR A 77 -9.07 7.99 -11.86
CA TYR A 77 -7.99 8.81 -11.34
C TYR A 77 -6.63 8.32 -11.86
N LEU A 78 -6.35 7.02 -11.75
CA LEU A 78 -5.10 6.43 -12.21
C LEU A 78 -4.90 6.63 -13.72
N ALA A 79 -5.93 6.32 -14.52
CA ALA A 79 -5.86 6.41 -15.98
C ALA A 79 -5.71 7.86 -16.44
N ALA A 80 -6.58 8.76 -15.98
CA ALA A 80 -6.53 10.17 -16.34
C ALA A 80 -5.24 10.83 -15.84
N GLY A 81 -4.84 10.57 -14.59
CA GLY A 81 -3.60 11.08 -14.02
C GLY A 81 -2.38 10.62 -14.81
N THR A 82 -2.32 9.34 -15.17
CA THR A 82 -1.21 8.78 -15.97
C THR A 82 -1.15 9.40 -17.36
N VAL A 83 -2.28 9.49 -18.07
CA VAL A 83 -2.34 10.10 -19.40
C VAL A 83 -1.94 11.57 -19.35
N LEU A 84 -2.44 12.33 -18.38
CA LEU A 84 -2.10 13.75 -18.23
C LEU A 84 -0.63 13.93 -17.87
N TYR A 85 -0.09 13.13 -16.95
CA TYR A 85 1.28 13.24 -16.47
C TYR A 85 2.30 12.88 -17.56
N PHE A 86 2.16 11.72 -18.21
CA PHE A 86 3.05 11.33 -19.32
C PHE A 86 2.80 12.16 -20.57
N GLY A 87 1.55 12.54 -20.85
CA GLY A 87 1.20 13.45 -21.94
C GLY A 87 1.86 14.81 -21.77
N ALA A 88 1.86 15.38 -20.55
CA ALA A 88 2.57 16.61 -20.23
C ALA A 88 4.09 16.46 -20.41
N THR A 89 4.65 15.29 -20.05
CA THR A 89 6.08 15.00 -20.26
C THR A 89 6.44 14.99 -21.74
N ILE A 90 5.65 14.30 -22.56
CA ILE A 90 5.84 14.23 -24.01
C ILE A 90 5.68 15.62 -24.63
N TRP A 91 4.65 16.37 -24.20
CA TRP A 91 4.40 17.72 -24.69
C TRP A 91 5.54 18.69 -24.33
N LEU A 92 6.02 18.67 -23.09
CA LEU A 92 7.17 19.47 -22.68
C LEU A 92 8.44 19.08 -23.43
N ASN A 93 8.66 17.79 -23.70
CA ASN A 93 9.77 17.35 -24.55
C ASN A 93 9.74 18.06 -25.91
N TYR A 94 8.58 18.07 -26.58
CA TYR A 94 8.42 18.80 -27.86
C TYR A 94 8.76 20.29 -27.75
N LEU A 95 8.38 20.95 -26.65
CA LEU A 95 8.71 22.37 -26.44
C LEU A 95 10.19 22.61 -26.09
N THR A 96 10.92 21.59 -25.62
CA THR A 96 12.35 21.69 -25.28
C THR A 96 13.31 21.29 -26.40
N LEU A 97 12.82 20.67 -27.48
CA LEU A 97 13.61 20.29 -28.66
C LEU A 97 14.32 21.49 -29.34
N PRO A 98 13.71 22.67 -29.48
CA PRO A 98 14.38 23.82 -30.10
C PRO A 98 15.65 24.24 -29.32
N GLU A 99 16.70 24.59 -30.06
CA GLU A 99 17.98 25.00 -29.48
C GLU A 99 17.86 26.26 -28.59
N ASN A 100 16.92 27.14 -28.93
CA ASN A 100 16.63 28.38 -28.23
C ASN A 100 15.61 28.23 -27.08
N ALA A 101 15.20 27.01 -26.73
CA ALA A 101 14.31 26.78 -25.59
C ALA A 101 14.94 27.29 -24.29
N SER A 102 14.14 27.93 -23.43
CA SER A 102 14.63 28.53 -22.19
C SER A 102 15.20 27.48 -21.23
N SER A 103 16.21 27.87 -20.46
CA SER A 103 16.80 27.01 -19.42
C SER A 103 15.77 26.59 -18.37
N LEU A 104 14.85 27.48 -18.00
CA LEU A 104 13.74 27.18 -17.10
C LEU A 104 12.86 26.03 -17.64
N LEU A 105 12.48 26.08 -18.92
CA LEU A 105 11.64 25.05 -19.53
C LEU A 105 12.34 23.68 -19.52
N ARG A 106 13.63 23.66 -19.84
CA ARG A 106 14.47 22.45 -19.78
C ARG A 106 14.60 21.91 -18.36
N THR A 107 14.75 22.78 -17.37
CA THR A 107 14.78 22.39 -15.95
C THR A 107 13.45 21.77 -15.52
N VAL A 108 12.32 22.38 -15.87
CA VAL A 108 10.98 21.83 -15.57
C VAL A 108 10.79 20.47 -16.23
N PHE A 109 11.19 20.32 -17.50
CA PHE A 109 11.17 19.04 -18.20
C PHE A 109 12.03 17.98 -17.49
N MET A 110 13.27 18.31 -17.12
CA MET A 110 14.16 17.38 -16.42
C MET A 110 13.60 16.95 -15.07
N LEU A 111 13.02 17.88 -14.30
CA LEU A 111 12.34 17.55 -13.05
C LEU A 111 11.20 16.56 -13.27
N LEU A 112 10.38 16.78 -14.30
CA LEU A 112 9.27 15.90 -14.63
C LEU A 112 9.76 14.49 -15.03
N VAL A 113 10.80 14.41 -15.85
CA VAL A 113 11.43 13.13 -16.23
C VAL A 113 11.95 12.38 -15.01
N ILE A 114 12.62 13.06 -14.08
CA ILE A 114 13.13 12.46 -12.84
C ILE A 114 11.97 11.95 -11.96
N THR A 115 10.82 12.61 -11.96
CA THR A 115 9.65 12.18 -11.16
C THR A 115 8.81 11.08 -11.84
N ASN A 116 9.07 10.70 -13.09
CA ASN A 116 8.37 9.61 -13.76
C ASN A 116 8.40 8.28 -13.00
N PRO A 117 9.57 7.76 -12.56
CA PRO A 117 9.60 6.55 -11.74
C PRO A 117 8.86 6.72 -10.42
N LEU A 118 8.90 7.92 -9.82
CA LEU A 118 8.17 8.21 -8.59
C LEU A 118 6.66 8.13 -8.79
N TRP A 119 6.13 8.62 -9.91
CA TRP A 119 4.70 8.48 -10.26
C TRP A 119 4.26 7.01 -10.27
N ILE A 120 5.10 6.12 -10.83
CA ILE A 120 4.80 4.68 -10.89
C ILE A 120 4.80 4.08 -9.49
N VAL A 121 5.87 4.32 -8.71
CA VAL A 121 6.03 3.77 -7.36
C VAL A 121 4.91 4.22 -6.43
N VAL A 122 4.49 5.49 -6.53
CA VAL A 122 3.42 6.06 -5.71
C VAL A 122 2.05 5.45 -6.03
N ASN A 123 1.84 4.93 -7.24
CA ASN A 123 0.52 4.47 -7.65
C ASN A 123 0.40 2.94 -7.74
N ILE A 124 1.50 2.20 -7.83
CA ILE A 124 1.46 0.74 -7.99
C ILE A 124 0.96 0.01 -6.75
N GLY A 125 1.41 0.40 -5.56
CA GLY A 125 0.96 -0.17 -4.28
C GLY A 125 -0.56 -0.06 -4.07
N PRO A 126 -1.12 1.16 -4.07
CA PRO A 126 -2.57 1.35 -3.89
C PRO A 126 -3.38 0.69 -5.01
N ALA A 127 -2.87 0.65 -6.25
CA ALA A 127 -3.53 -0.07 -7.35
C ALA A 127 -3.62 -1.58 -7.11
N VAL A 128 -2.51 -2.22 -6.69
CA VAL A 128 -2.49 -3.66 -6.38
C VAL A 128 -3.43 -3.96 -5.21
N SER A 129 -3.39 -3.13 -4.16
CA SER A 129 -4.29 -3.21 -3.01
C SER A 129 -5.76 -3.13 -3.43
N LEU A 130 -6.13 -2.13 -4.23
CA LEU A 130 -7.49 -1.93 -4.72
C LEU A 130 -7.99 -3.11 -5.56
N ILE A 131 -7.16 -3.63 -6.48
CA ILE A 131 -7.51 -4.79 -7.31
C ILE A 131 -7.76 -6.03 -6.44
N ARG A 132 -6.89 -6.28 -5.45
CA ARG A 132 -7.08 -7.39 -4.50
C ARG A 132 -8.39 -7.24 -3.71
N ARG A 133 -8.65 -6.07 -3.13
CA ARG A 133 -9.90 -5.78 -2.39
C ARG A 133 -11.15 -5.96 -3.27
N ARG A 134 -11.08 -5.57 -4.55
CA ARG A 134 -12.19 -5.79 -5.49
C ARG A 134 -12.42 -7.27 -5.80
N ARG A 135 -11.36 -8.08 -5.91
CA ARG A 135 -11.44 -9.53 -6.12
C ARG A 135 -11.98 -10.27 -4.88
N ASN A 136 -11.60 -9.84 -3.69
CA ASN A 136 -12.12 -10.39 -2.43
C ASN A 136 -13.64 -10.22 -2.35
N MET A 137 -14.16 -9.06 -2.77
CA MET A 137 -15.61 -8.83 -2.86
C MET A 137 -16.30 -9.78 -3.86
N ALA A 138 -15.68 -10.04 -5.02
CA ALA A 138 -16.24 -10.92 -6.05
C ALA A 138 -16.24 -12.41 -5.67
N THR A 139 -15.33 -12.81 -4.77
CA THR A 139 -15.15 -14.22 -4.35
C THR A 139 -15.77 -14.53 -2.99
N GLY A 140 -16.32 -13.53 -2.28
CA GLY A 140 -16.89 -13.70 -0.94
C GLY A 140 -15.87 -14.01 0.16
N LYS A 141 -14.57 -14.10 -0.18
CA LYS A 141 -13.48 -14.28 0.77
C LYS A 141 -13.05 -12.92 1.30
N ALA A 142 -13.73 -12.44 2.34
CA ALA A 142 -13.16 -11.42 3.19
C ALA A 142 -12.16 -12.15 4.12
N ASP A 143 -10.89 -12.23 3.72
CA ASP A 143 -9.85 -12.68 4.64
C ASP A 143 -9.78 -11.61 5.76
N PHE A 144 -10.24 -11.99 6.95
CA PHE A 144 -10.25 -11.19 8.18
C PHE A 144 -8.82 -11.11 8.74
#